data_AF-A0A0T2MKS9-F1
#
_entry.id   AF-A0A0T2MKS9-F1
#
_cell.length_a   1.000
_cell.length_b   1.000
_cell.length_c   1.000
_cell.angle_alpha   90.00
_cell.angle_beta   90.00
_cell.angle_gamma   90.00
#
_symmetry.space_group_name_H-M   'P 1'
#
loop_
_entity.id
_entity.type
_entity.pdbx_description
1 polymer ?
#
loop_
_entity_poly.entity_id
_entity_poly.type
_entity_poly.pdbx_seq_one_letter_code
_entity_poly.pdbx_strand_id
1 'polypeptide(L)'
;MRPDPSLVSILAGYRRIALAIGLLAVVVVVVRALVFFGFADAAVARMLPAGALAAGAVILAYGHRRLSRQLIDIGRQAREARAMAQRDALTGVFTRAYFLEAMGDVVFHGSDRPVGYLQLDMDNLKVLNDSAGHAAGDAALVHLSRIIEQVAPGATVGRLGGDEFGIMIGGHDNKAALRRLGEELLRQLEQPITIAGRPARLSASIGAALFPQDAVDPADLISKADLALYKGKKSGRHAVVCFDHDMLGDERHRRFVERELRAALLMDELELHYQPVFAADMSIRSHEALVRWRHQVRGMISPAQFVPIAEESDLIDKLGDWVLRRACADLPARQGVPVAVNVSPAQLRHADFAERFAAVLQATGTDPRLLIVEITETVPLNARQVELANLAALRALGVRIAIDDFGAGHASLQYLRGFAFDIIKIDRSYVSNLGASRIDGMIVSAICDIARSLPVEVVAEGIETQEQLTRLRQAGCGGFQGYLLGRPQALPRPADAAA
;
A
#
# COMPACT_ATOMS: atom_id res chain seq x y z
N MET A 1 27.69 13.49 30.56
CA MET A 1 27.97 12.07 30.22
C MET A 1 28.35 11.33 31.50
N ARG A 2 27.54 10.37 31.95
CA ARG A 2 27.97 9.46 33.03
C ARG A 2 29.07 8.55 32.46
N PRO A 3 30.21 8.38 33.12
CA PRO A 3 31.26 7.49 32.64
C PRO A 3 30.71 6.07 32.55
N ASP A 4 31.07 5.36 31.48
CA ASP A 4 30.67 3.97 31.26
C ASP A 4 31.01 3.14 32.52
N PRO A 5 30.03 2.46 33.13
CA PRO A 5 30.24 1.70 34.36
C PRO A 5 31.34 0.62 34.22
N SER A 6 31.61 0.14 32.99
CA SER A 6 32.71 -0.77 32.71
C SER A 6 34.08 -0.09 32.87
N LEU A 7 34.26 1.12 32.35
CA LEU A 7 35.48 1.93 32.50
C LEU A 7 35.75 2.29 33.96
N VAL A 8 34.71 2.62 34.73
CA VAL A 8 34.83 2.91 36.17
C VAL A 8 35.33 1.66 36.93
N SER A 9 34.85 0.47 36.58
CA SER A 9 35.27 -0.78 37.21
C SER A 9 36.74 -1.15 36.91
N ILE A 10 37.19 -0.89 35.67
CA ILE A 10 38.58 -1.13 35.23
C ILE A 10 39.54 -0.19 35.96
N LEU A 11 39.21 1.11 36.02
CA LEU A 11 40.00 2.11 36.72
C LEU A 11 40.08 1.84 38.23
N ALA A 12 38.99 1.36 38.84
CA ALA A 12 38.99 0.92 40.24
C ALA A 12 39.89 -0.30 40.48
N GLY A 13 39.93 -1.25 39.53
CA GLY A 13 40.84 -2.39 39.55
C GLY A 13 42.31 -1.97 39.50
N TYR A 14 42.66 -1.06 38.59
CA TYR A 14 44.00 -0.50 38.48
C TYR A 14 44.43 0.23 39.76
N ARG A 15 43.54 1.07 40.33
CA ARG A 15 43.78 1.78 41.58
C ARG A 15 44.07 0.84 42.76
N ARG A 16 43.39 -0.30 42.86
CA ARG A 16 43.65 -1.30 43.92
C ARG A 16 45.02 -1.97 43.77
N ILE A 17 45.43 -2.28 42.55
CA ILE A 17 46.75 -2.86 42.26
C ILE A 17 47.84 -1.83 42.58
N ALA A 18 47.66 -0.58 42.15
CA ALA A 18 48.58 0.51 42.43
C ALA A 18 48.72 0.77 43.95
N LEU A 19 47.61 0.75 44.70
CA LEU A 19 47.64 0.86 46.16
C LEU A 19 48.35 -0.32 46.83
N ALA A 20 48.14 -1.55 46.35
CA ALA A 20 48.82 -2.74 46.88
C ALA A 20 50.35 -2.70 46.65
N ILE A 21 50.78 -2.26 45.47
CA ILE A 21 52.20 -2.05 45.15
C ILE A 21 52.79 -0.91 45.98
N GLY A 22 52.05 0.20 46.13
CA GLY A 22 52.45 1.32 46.97
C GLY A 22 52.59 0.92 48.44
N LEU A 23 51.65 0.14 48.98
CA LEU A 23 51.72 -0.38 50.35
C LEU A 23 52.92 -1.32 50.51
N LEU A 24 53.19 -2.19 49.54
CA LEU A 24 54.37 -3.06 49.55
C LEU A 24 55.67 -2.24 49.58
N ALA A 25 55.76 -1.15 48.81
CA ALA A 25 56.90 -0.24 48.84
C ALA A 25 57.07 0.44 50.20
N VAL A 26 55.98 0.90 50.84
CA VAL A 26 56.02 1.49 52.19
C VAL A 26 56.50 0.46 53.21
N VAL A 27 56.01 -0.79 53.15
CA VAL A 27 56.46 -1.87 54.04
C VAL A 27 57.96 -2.11 53.89
N VAL A 28 58.48 -2.13 52.66
CA VAL A 28 59.92 -2.28 52.40
C VAL A 28 60.73 -1.13 53.04
N VAL A 29 60.27 0.11 52.92
CA VAL A 29 60.93 1.28 53.51
C VAL A 29 60.90 1.22 55.04
N VAL A 30 59.76 0.88 55.65
CA VAL A 30 59.60 0.77 57.11
C VAL A 30 60.50 -0.33 57.67
N VAL A 31 60.52 -1.52 57.05
CA VAL A 31 61.39 -2.62 57.49
C VAL A 31 62.87 -2.24 57.38
N ARG A 32 63.27 -1.53 56.32
CA ARG A 32 64.64 -1.01 56.21
C ARG A 32 64.98 0.01 57.29
N ALA A 33 64.07 0.92 57.63
CA ALA A 33 64.27 1.90 58.69
C ALA A 33 64.42 1.21 60.06
N LEU A 34 63.58 0.21 60.36
CA LEU A 34 63.67 -0.56 61.62
C LEU A 34 65.02 -1.27 61.77
N VAL A 35 65.55 -1.85 60.69
CA VAL A 35 66.89 -2.47 60.70
C VAL A 35 67.98 -1.41 60.89
N PHE A 36 67.88 -0.25 60.24
CA PHE A 36 68.87 0.84 60.36
C PHE A 36 68.99 1.38 61.79
N PHE A 37 67.86 1.54 62.49
CA PHE A 37 67.82 1.98 63.88
C PHE A 37 68.08 0.87 64.92
N GLY A 38 68.39 -0.36 64.47
CA GLY A 38 68.75 -1.48 65.35
C GLY A 38 67.56 -2.18 66.03
N PHE A 39 66.33 -1.91 65.59
CA PHE A 39 65.11 -2.55 66.12
C PHE A 39 64.80 -3.91 65.48
N ALA A 40 65.55 -4.33 64.45
CA ALA A 40 65.34 -5.59 63.73
C ALA A 40 66.66 -6.21 63.22
N ASP A 41 66.67 -7.54 63.01
CA ASP A 41 67.85 -8.30 62.56
C ASP A 41 68.27 -7.95 61.11
N ALA A 42 69.57 -7.75 60.88
CA ALA A 42 70.16 -7.51 59.57
C ALA A 42 69.95 -8.66 58.56
N ALA A 43 69.67 -9.89 59.03
CA ALA A 43 69.24 -11.00 58.19
C ALA A 43 67.92 -10.70 57.46
N VAL A 44 66.98 -9.99 58.11
CA VAL A 44 65.68 -9.62 57.54
C VAL A 44 65.87 -8.64 56.37
N ALA A 45 66.77 -7.66 56.51
CA ALA A 45 67.07 -6.71 55.43
C ALA A 45 67.71 -7.38 54.18
N ARG A 46 68.41 -8.51 54.35
CA ARG A 46 69.00 -9.28 53.24
C ARG A 46 67.95 -10.06 52.45
N MET A 47 66.89 -10.56 53.10
CA MET A 47 65.82 -11.33 52.44
C MET A 47 64.69 -10.44 51.86
N LEU A 48 64.54 -9.22 52.37
CA LEU A 48 63.48 -8.28 51.99
C LEU A 48 63.36 -7.99 50.49
N PRO A 49 64.44 -7.78 49.70
CA PRO A 49 64.33 -7.49 48.27
C PRO A 49 63.72 -8.66 47.48
N ALA A 50 64.13 -9.90 47.80
CA ALA A 50 63.61 -11.10 47.16
C ALA A 50 62.12 -11.33 47.50
N GLY A 51 61.76 -11.13 48.78
CA GLY A 51 60.36 -11.22 49.23
C GLY A 51 59.45 -10.16 48.58
N ALA A 52 59.94 -8.91 48.48
CA ALA A 52 59.20 -7.82 47.83
C ALA A 52 59.02 -8.05 46.33
N LEU A 53 60.05 -8.55 45.63
CA LEU A 53 59.95 -8.90 44.22
C LEU A 53 58.95 -10.04 43.99
N ALA A 54 58.99 -11.08 44.81
CA ALA A 54 58.04 -12.20 44.74
C ALA A 54 56.60 -11.73 44.99
N ALA A 55 56.37 -10.94 46.05
CA ALA A 55 55.05 -10.38 46.35
C ALA A 55 54.54 -9.44 45.24
N GLY A 56 55.41 -8.58 44.71
CA GLY A 56 55.10 -7.70 43.59
C GLY A 56 54.73 -8.48 42.32
N ALA A 57 55.47 -9.54 42.00
CA ALA A 57 55.19 -10.41 40.86
C ALA A 57 53.84 -11.13 41.02
N VAL A 58 53.50 -11.61 42.23
CA VAL A 58 52.19 -12.22 42.52
C VAL A 58 51.05 -11.21 42.37
N ILE A 59 51.21 -9.99 42.89
CA ILE A 59 50.21 -8.92 42.77
C ILE A 59 49.99 -8.54 41.31
N LEU A 60 51.07 -8.40 40.52
CA LEU A 60 51.00 -8.09 39.09
C LEU A 60 50.37 -9.24 38.29
N ALA A 61 50.76 -10.50 38.54
CA ALA A 61 50.19 -11.66 37.86
C ALA A 61 48.70 -11.85 38.18
N TYR A 62 48.30 -11.65 39.44
CA TYR A 62 46.89 -11.65 39.85
C TYR A 62 46.11 -10.51 39.19
N GLY A 63 46.67 -9.30 39.19
CA GLY A 63 46.09 -8.12 38.55
C GLY A 63 45.90 -8.31 37.05
N HIS A 64 46.91 -8.81 36.35
CA HIS A 64 46.86 -9.10 34.91
C HIS A 64 45.80 -10.15 34.59
N ARG A 65 45.78 -11.30 35.29
CA ARG A 65 44.75 -12.34 35.07
C ARG A 65 43.33 -11.82 35.28
N ARG A 66 43.12 -10.99 36.30
CA ARG A 66 41.81 -10.40 36.60
C ARG A 66 41.37 -9.41 35.52
N LEU A 67 42.27 -8.52 35.09
CA LEU A 67 41.98 -7.54 34.03
C LEU A 67 41.69 -8.23 32.70
N SER A 68 42.50 -9.23 32.32
CA SER A 68 42.30 -10.00 31.08
C SER A 68 40.94 -10.70 31.07
N ARG A 69 40.50 -11.28 32.20
CA ARG A 69 39.14 -11.86 32.31
C ARG A 69 38.05 -10.82 32.15
N GLN A 70 38.17 -9.66 32.81
CA GLN A 70 37.19 -8.57 32.68
C GLN A 70 37.09 -8.04 31.25
N LEU A 71 38.22 -7.89 30.54
CA LEU A 71 38.22 -7.47 29.15
C LEU A 71 37.56 -8.50 28.22
N ILE A 72 37.79 -9.80 28.46
CA ILE A 72 37.14 -10.88 27.73
C ILE A 72 35.61 -10.87 27.98
N ASP A 73 35.19 -10.71 29.23
CA ASP A 73 33.77 -10.67 29.60
C ASP A 73 33.04 -9.45 29.02
N ILE A 74 33.66 -8.26 29.06
CA ILE A 74 33.12 -7.05 28.41
C ILE A 74 33.02 -7.26 26.89
N GLY A 75 34.05 -7.84 26.28
CA GLY A 75 34.04 -8.17 24.85
C GLY A 75 32.93 -9.18 24.50
N ARG A 76 32.65 -10.13 25.38
CA ARG A 76 31.55 -11.10 25.23
C ARG A 76 30.19 -10.43 25.37
N GLN A 77 29.97 -9.64 26.41
CA GLN A 77 28.73 -8.90 26.64
C GLN A 77 28.44 -7.92 25.49
N ALA A 78 29.46 -7.23 24.97
CA ALA A 78 29.31 -6.35 23.82
C ALA A 78 28.93 -7.11 22.54
N ARG A 79 29.49 -8.32 22.34
CA ARG A 79 29.11 -9.20 21.22
C ARG A 79 27.68 -9.74 21.36
N GLU A 80 27.30 -10.19 22.55
CA GLU A 80 25.96 -10.69 22.85
C GLU A 80 24.92 -9.56 22.73
N ALA A 81 25.20 -8.36 23.23
CA ALA A 81 24.33 -7.19 23.09
C ALA A 81 24.18 -6.76 21.63
N ARG A 82 25.26 -6.81 20.83
CA ARG A 82 25.18 -6.57 19.38
C ARG A 82 24.36 -7.65 18.68
N ALA A 83 24.59 -8.92 18.99
CA ALA A 83 23.83 -10.03 18.40
C ALA A 83 22.32 -9.95 18.74
N MET A 84 21.97 -9.51 19.96
CA MET A 84 20.58 -9.25 20.35
C MET A 84 19.97 -8.04 19.63
N ALA A 85 20.75 -6.99 19.38
CA ALA A 85 20.29 -5.81 18.61
C ALA A 85 20.09 -6.10 17.10
N GLN A 86 20.63 -7.20 16.60
CA GLN A 86 20.56 -7.59 15.19
C GLN A 86 19.31 -8.42 14.85
N ARG A 87 18.61 -9.00 15.84
CA ARG A 87 17.45 -9.87 15.61
C ARG A 87 16.15 -9.20 16.06
N ASP A 88 15.11 -9.29 15.24
CA ASP A 88 13.76 -8.84 15.58
C ASP A 88 13.18 -9.74 16.68
N ALA A 89 12.76 -9.14 17.79
CA ALA A 89 12.33 -9.87 18.99
C ALA A 89 11.07 -10.73 18.77
N LEU A 90 10.22 -10.36 17.81
CA LEU A 90 9.01 -11.11 17.48
C LEU A 90 9.33 -12.28 16.56
N THR A 91 9.95 -12.00 15.42
CA THR A 91 10.03 -12.91 14.28
C THR A 91 11.33 -13.72 14.22
N GLY A 92 12.37 -13.29 14.94
CA GLY A 92 13.69 -13.91 14.95
C GLY A 92 14.55 -13.66 13.70
N VAL A 93 14.03 -12.96 12.69
CA VAL A 93 14.81 -12.53 11.51
C VAL A 93 15.66 -11.30 11.84
N PHE A 94 16.46 -10.80 10.89
CA PHE A 94 17.27 -9.62 11.15
C PHE A 94 16.41 -8.35 11.32
N THR A 95 16.88 -7.42 12.14
CA THR A 95 16.30 -6.09 12.23
C THR A 95 16.57 -5.30 10.94
N ARG A 96 15.71 -4.34 10.61
CA ARG A 96 15.89 -3.42 9.47
C ARG A 96 17.32 -2.89 9.38
N ALA A 97 17.86 -2.39 10.48
CA ALA A 97 19.19 -1.79 10.52
C ALA A 97 20.28 -2.78 10.07
N TYR A 98 20.29 -3.98 10.64
CA TYR A 98 21.27 -5.00 10.29
C TYR A 98 21.07 -5.55 8.87
N PHE A 99 19.82 -5.75 8.45
CA PHE A 99 19.52 -6.22 7.10
C PHE A 99 20.06 -5.27 6.02
N LEU A 100 19.87 -3.96 6.22
CA LEU A 100 20.38 -2.93 5.30
C LEU A 100 21.91 -2.86 5.31
N GLU A 101 22.54 -3.00 6.47
CA GLU A 101 24.00 -3.09 6.60
C GLU A 101 24.55 -4.31 5.85
N ALA A 102 23.98 -5.50 6.09
CA ALA A 102 24.37 -6.74 5.41
C ALA A 102 24.12 -6.68 3.89
N MET A 103 23.05 -6.01 3.45
CA MET A 103 22.82 -5.77 2.03
C MET A 103 23.88 -4.84 1.44
N GLY A 104 24.27 -3.78 2.15
CA GLY A 104 25.35 -2.88 1.75
C GLY A 104 26.69 -3.61 1.56
N ASP A 105 27.00 -4.57 2.44
CA ASP A 105 28.23 -5.37 2.36
C ASP A 105 28.26 -6.29 1.13
N VAL A 106 27.11 -6.86 0.74
CA VAL A 106 26.99 -7.77 -0.42
C VAL A 106 26.87 -6.98 -1.73
N VAL A 107 26.13 -5.87 -1.71
CA VAL A 107 25.79 -5.01 -2.85
C VAL A 107 26.70 -3.77 -2.86
N PHE A 108 27.99 -3.95 -2.54
CA PHE A 108 28.97 -2.88 -2.61
C PHE A 108 29.25 -2.48 -4.07
N HIS A 109 29.58 -1.21 -4.30
CA HIS A 109 29.85 -0.66 -5.62
C HIS A 109 30.99 -1.45 -6.32
N GLY A 110 30.64 -2.18 -7.38
CA GLY A 110 31.59 -2.99 -8.17
C GLY A 110 31.65 -4.48 -7.83
N SER A 111 30.74 -5.00 -6.99
CA SER A 111 30.57 -6.46 -6.84
C SER A 111 29.92 -7.06 -8.10
N ASP A 112 30.61 -7.97 -8.79
CA ASP A 112 30.03 -8.75 -9.90
C ASP A 112 29.17 -9.93 -9.40
N ARG A 113 28.96 -10.06 -8.08
CA ARG A 113 28.18 -11.17 -7.53
C ARG A 113 26.69 -10.83 -7.64
N PRO A 114 25.91 -11.63 -8.39
CA PRO A 114 24.51 -11.36 -8.56
C PRO A 114 23.75 -11.59 -7.25
N VAL A 115 22.73 -10.78 -7.01
CA VAL A 115 21.86 -10.87 -5.84
C VAL A 115 20.41 -10.78 -6.28
N GLY A 116 19.61 -11.72 -5.82
CA GLY A 116 18.15 -11.64 -5.88
C GLY A 116 17.61 -10.99 -4.61
N TYR A 117 16.78 -9.97 -4.77
CA TYR A 117 16.07 -9.32 -3.68
C TYR A 117 14.56 -9.48 -3.85
N LEU A 118 13.89 -9.95 -2.80
CA LEU A 118 12.43 -9.96 -2.67
C LEU A 118 12.03 -9.03 -1.53
N GLN A 119 11.10 -8.13 -1.80
CA GLN A 119 10.41 -7.36 -0.78
C GLN A 119 8.97 -7.87 -0.68
N LEU A 120 8.59 -8.27 0.51
CA LEU A 120 7.32 -8.92 0.80
C LEU A 120 6.53 -8.05 1.78
N ASP A 121 5.23 -7.91 1.53
CA ASP A 121 4.29 -7.25 2.42
C ASP A 121 3.06 -8.13 2.63
N MET A 122 2.67 -8.29 3.89
CA MET A 122 1.53 -9.15 4.25
C MET A 122 0.20 -8.46 3.96
N ASP A 123 -0.63 -9.09 3.14
CA ASP A 123 -1.91 -8.52 2.74
C ASP A 123 -2.89 -8.55 3.92
N ASN A 124 -3.58 -7.42 4.16
CA ASN A 124 -4.67 -7.31 5.12
C ASN A 124 -4.32 -7.64 6.59
N LEU A 125 -3.04 -7.51 7.01
CA LEU A 125 -2.65 -7.74 8.41
C LEU A 125 -3.47 -6.89 9.39
N LYS A 126 -3.81 -5.65 9.02
CA LYS A 126 -4.67 -4.78 9.83
C LYS A 126 -6.05 -5.38 10.07
N VAL A 127 -6.67 -5.98 9.05
CA VAL A 127 -7.99 -6.64 9.17
C VAL A 127 -7.89 -7.84 10.13
N LEU A 128 -6.79 -8.59 10.06
CA LEU A 128 -6.54 -9.68 11.02
C LEU A 128 -6.40 -9.16 12.45
N ASN A 129 -5.66 -8.07 12.65
CA ASN A 129 -5.51 -7.43 13.96
C ASN A 129 -6.85 -6.92 14.51
N ASP A 130 -7.65 -6.26 13.67
CA ASP A 130 -8.93 -5.69 14.07
C ASP A 130 -9.97 -6.78 14.41
N SER A 131 -9.90 -7.95 13.74
CA SER A 131 -10.85 -9.05 13.92
C SER A 131 -10.47 -10.08 14.98
N ALA A 132 -9.17 -10.32 15.19
CA ALA A 132 -8.64 -11.38 16.06
C ALA A 132 -7.62 -10.90 17.11
N GLY A 133 -7.35 -9.59 17.15
CA GLY A 133 -6.42 -8.95 18.08
C GLY A 133 -4.95 -8.97 17.61
N HIS A 134 -4.13 -8.13 18.21
CA HIS A 134 -2.70 -8.00 17.84
C HIS A 134 -1.89 -9.30 17.96
N ALA A 135 -2.22 -10.16 18.94
CA ALA A 135 -1.56 -11.46 19.09
C ALA A 135 -1.75 -12.37 17.86
N ALA A 136 -2.86 -12.22 17.12
CA ALA A 136 -3.10 -12.96 15.89
C ALA A 136 -2.20 -12.47 14.75
N GLY A 137 -2.03 -11.14 14.62
CA GLY A 137 -1.08 -10.58 13.66
C GLY A 137 0.37 -10.94 13.98
N ASP A 138 0.74 -10.92 15.25
CA ASP A 138 2.06 -11.36 15.69
C ASP A 138 2.34 -12.83 15.32
N ALA A 139 1.36 -13.71 15.54
CA ALA A 139 1.45 -15.11 15.13
C ALA A 139 1.57 -15.27 13.60
N ALA A 140 0.88 -14.44 12.81
CA ALA A 140 0.99 -14.44 11.36
C ALA A 140 2.39 -14.02 10.88
N LEU A 141 2.98 -12.99 11.50
CA LEU A 141 4.34 -12.52 11.21
C LEU A 141 5.40 -13.59 11.54
N VAL A 142 5.25 -14.27 12.68
CA VAL A 142 6.11 -15.40 13.07
C VAL A 142 5.94 -16.58 12.12
N HIS A 143 4.73 -16.85 11.65
CA HIS A 143 4.50 -17.91 10.68
C HIS A 143 5.17 -17.59 9.34
N LEU A 144 5.01 -16.36 8.84
CA LEU A 144 5.65 -15.90 7.63
C LEU A 144 7.18 -16.03 7.69
N SER A 145 7.83 -15.64 8.79
CA SER A 145 9.29 -15.78 8.91
C SER A 145 9.76 -17.23 8.81
N ARG A 146 9.01 -18.18 9.38
CA ARG A 146 9.30 -19.62 9.27
C ARG A 146 9.13 -20.14 7.85
N ILE A 147 8.08 -19.72 7.15
CA ILE A 147 7.87 -20.11 5.74
C ILE A 147 9.02 -19.58 4.88
N ILE A 148 9.46 -18.34 5.10
CA ILE A 148 10.61 -17.78 4.39
C ILE A 148 11.87 -18.62 4.62
N GLU A 149 12.16 -19.00 5.86
CA GLU A 149 13.32 -19.83 6.20
C GLU A 149 13.26 -21.22 5.56
N GLN A 150 12.08 -21.81 5.44
CA GLN A 150 11.88 -23.12 4.81
C GLN A 150 12.05 -23.09 3.29
N VAL A 151 11.52 -22.07 2.63
CA VAL A 151 11.51 -21.97 1.16
C VAL A 151 12.84 -21.42 0.63
N ALA A 152 13.47 -20.51 1.36
CA ALA A 152 14.74 -19.87 0.97
C ALA A 152 15.84 -20.14 2.02
N PRO A 153 16.26 -21.40 2.22
CA PRO A 153 17.29 -21.72 3.19
C PRO A 153 18.61 -21.03 2.85
N GLY A 154 19.21 -20.35 3.84
CA GLY A 154 20.45 -19.59 3.66
C GLY A 154 20.27 -18.18 3.08
N ALA A 155 19.03 -17.75 2.78
CA ALA A 155 18.76 -16.36 2.47
C ALA A 155 18.97 -15.47 3.70
N THR A 156 19.42 -14.24 3.48
CA THR A 156 19.44 -13.22 4.52
C THR A 156 18.05 -12.60 4.57
N VAL A 157 17.37 -12.68 5.72
CA VAL A 157 15.99 -12.22 5.89
C VAL A 157 15.95 -11.13 6.94
N GLY A 158 15.29 -10.01 6.64
CA GLY A 158 15.11 -8.90 7.57
C GLY A 158 13.67 -8.41 7.62
N ARG A 159 13.23 -7.97 8.80
CA ARG A 159 11.94 -7.27 8.96
C ARG A 159 12.16 -5.77 8.79
N LEU A 160 11.60 -5.19 7.73
CA LEU A 160 11.82 -3.79 7.37
C LEU A 160 10.94 -2.83 8.18
N GLY A 161 9.79 -3.31 8.66
CA GLY A 161 8.88 -2.58 9.53
C GLY A 161 7.46 -3.13 9.38
N GLY A 162 6.64 -3.09 10.44
CA GLY A 162 5.24 -3.55 10.36
C GLY A 162 5.11 -4.98 9.82
N ASP A 163 4.46 -5.09 8.66
CA ASP A 163 4.19 -6.27 7.82
C ASP A 163 5.23 -6.53 6.72
N GLU A 164 6.27 -5.70 6.61
CA GLU A 164 7.26 -5.76 5.53
C GLU A 164 8.49 -6.60 5.87
N PHE A 165 8.90 -7.46 4.94
CA PHE A 165 10.10 -8.29 4.99
C PHE A 165 10.95 -8.11 3.73
N GLY A 166 12.27 -8.09 3.92
CA GLY A 166 13.26 -8.17 2.85
C GLY A 166 13.95 -9.53 2.87
N ILE A 167 14.13 -10.13 1.70
CA ILE A 167 14.80 -11.42 1.51
C ILE A 167 15.90 -11.22 0.47
N MET A 168 17.15 -11.46 0.86
CA MET A 168 18.32 -11.31 0.00
C MET A 168 18.98 -12.68 -0.24
N ILE A 169 19.21 -13.00 -1.50
CA ILE A 169 19.71 -14.30 -1.96
C ILE A 169 20.95 -14.06 -2.82
N GLY A 170 22.12 -14.40 -2.28
CA GLY A 170 23.39 -14.27 -2.99
C GLY A 170 23.52 -15.31 -4.13
N GLY A 171 24.18 -14.92 -5.21
CA GLY A 171 24.42 -15.77 -6.39
C GLY A 171 23.21 -15.94 -7.31
N HIS A 172 22.16 -15.14 -7.13
CA HIS A 172 20.91 -15.29 -7.86
C HIS A 172 20.77 -14.20 -8.93
N ASP A 173 20.79 -14.57 -10.22
CA ASP A 173 20.83 -13.66 -11.37
C ASP A 173 19.63 -13.79 -12.34
N ASN A 174 18.66 -14.65 -12.03
CA ASN A 174 17.58 -14.99 -12.95
C ASN A 174 16.20 -14.57 -12.42
N LYS A 175 15.53 -13.63 -13.08
CA LYS A 175 14.20 -13.13 -12.65
C LYS A 175 13.14 -14.23 -12.62
N ALA A 176 13.15 -15.17 -13.56
CA ALA A 176 12.17 -16.24 -13.61
C ALA A 176 12.34 -17.24 -12.45
N ALA A 177 13.59 -17.52 -12.04
CA ALA A 177 13.85 -18.34 -10.86
C ALA A 177 13.44 -17.60 -9.57
N LEU A 178 13.71 -16.29 -9.50
CA LEU A 178 13.34 -15.46 -8.35
C LEU A 178 11.82 -15.37 -8.20
N ARG A 179 11.10 -15.24 -9.34
CA ARG A 179 9.64 -15.28 -9.38
C ARG A 179 9.09 -16.61 -8.87
N ARG A 180 9.62 -17.75 -9.36
CA ARG A 180 9.19 -19.09 -8.90
C ARG A 180 9.40 -19.29 -7.41
N LEU A 181 10.49 -18.75 -6.85
CA LEU A 181 10.72 -18.79 -5.40
C LEU A 181 9.66 -17.98 -4.64
N GLY A 182 9.33 -16.79 -5.13
CA GLY A 182 8.22 -16.01 -4.58
C GLY A 182 6.88 -16.73 -4.69
N GLU A 183 6.60 -17.37 -5.82
CA GLU A 183 5.34 -18.12 -6.05
C GLU A 183 5.24 -19.30 -5.07
N GLU A 184 6.36 -19.99 -4.80
CA GLU A 184 6.45 -21.04 -3.79
C GLU A 184 6.25 -20.49 -2.36
N LEU A 185 6.81 -19.33 -2.03
CA LEU A 185 6.57 -18.65 -0.75
C LEU A 185 5.07 -18.37 -0.55
N LEU A 186 4.40 -17.81 -1.55
CA LEU A 186 2.97 -17.52 -1.49
C LEU A 186 2.15 -18.81 -1.33
N ARG A 187 2.45 -19.85 -2.11
CA ARG A 187 1.76 -21.14 -2.05
C ARG A 187 1.86 -21.80 -0.68
N GLN A 188 3.00 -21.68 0.00
CA GLN A 188 3.17 -22.21 1.36
C GLN A 188 2.45 -21.35 2.40
N LEU A 189 2.45 -20.03 2.22
CA LEU A 189 1.76 -19.08 3.12
C LEU A 189 0.24 -19.23 3.08
N GLU A 190 -0.34 -19.60 1.94
CA GLU A 190 -1.78 -19.82 1.78
C GLU A 190 -2.32 -21.07 2.49
N GLN A 191 -1.45 -21.97 2.94
CA GLN A 191 -1.92 -23.17 3.62
C GLN A 191 -2.72 -22.80 4.88
N PRO A 192 -3.89 -23.40 5.12
CA PRO A 192 -4.70 -23.08 6.28
C PRO A 192 -3.93 -23.32 7.58
N ILE A 193 -3.82 -22.29 8.40
CA ILE A 193 -3.21 -22.37 9.72
C ILE A 193 -4.23 -22.05 10.80
N THR A 194 -3.97 -22.51 12.03
CA THR A 194 -4.80 -22.14 13.17
C THR A 194 -4.16 -20.97 13.91
N ILE A 195 -4.81 -19.80 13.88
CA ILE A 195 -4.44 -18.62 14.67
C ILE A 195 -5.57 -18.35 15.66
N ALA A 196 -5.25 -18.23 16.94
CA ALA A 196 -6.22 -17.98 18.02
C ALA A 196 -7.42 -18.96 18.01
N GLY A 197 -7.17 -20.24 17.67
CA GLY A 197 -8.20 -21.29 17.63
C GLY A 197 -9.14 -21.25 16.43
N ARG A 198 -8.86 -20.42 15.41
CA ARG A 198 -9.64 -20.32 14.17
C ARG A 198 -8.76 -20.62 12.95
N PRO A 199 -9.31 -21.26 11.90
CA PRO A 199 -8.60 -21.38 10.62
C PRO A 199 -8.44 -20.00 9.99
N ALA A 200 -7.21 -19.65 9.63
CA ALA A 200 -6.84 -18.44 8.93
C ALA A 200 -6.09 -18.80 7.63
N ARG A 201 -6.32 -18.02 6.59
CA ARG A 201 -5.50 -18.03 5.37
C ARG A 201 -4.77 -16.70 5.30
N LEU A 202 -3.45 -16.78 5.20
CA LEU A 202 -2.60 -15.61 5.06
C LEU A 202 -2.33 -15.37 3.57
N SER A 203 -2.12 -14.10 3.22
CA SER A 203 -1.69 -13.69 1.88
C SER A 203 -0.60 -12.65 2.00
N ALA A 204 0.23 -12.55 0.97
CA ALA A 204 1.24 -11.51 0.84
C ALA A 204 1.40 -11.11 -0.63
N SER A 205 1.92 -9.92 -0.85
CA SER A 205 2.38 -9.45 -2.15
C SER A 205 3.90 -9.37 -2.14
N ILE A 206 4.55 -9.71 -3.26
CA ILE A 206 6.02 -9.76 -3.37
C ILE A 206 6.47 -8.95 -4.59
N GLY A 207 7.37 -7.99 -4.37
CA GLY A 207 8.15 -7.32 -5.40
C GLY A 207 9.55 -7.89 -5.46
N ALA A 208 10.07 -8.13 -6.67
CA ALA A 208 11.38 -8.74 -6.87
C ALA A 208 12.28 -7.87 -7.76
N ALA A 209 13.57 -7.79 -7.44
CA ALA A 209 14.56 -7.10 -8.27
C ALA A 209 15.92 -7.82 -8.19
N LEU A 210 16.77 -7.59 -9.20
CA LEU A 210 18.10 -8.19 -9.29
C LEU A 210 19.20 -7.13 -9.25
N PHE A 211 20.28 -7.42 -8.55
CA PHE A 211 21.54 -6.71 -8.67
C PHE A 211 22.56 -7.59 -9.41
N PRO A 212 23.39 -7.04 -10.31
CA PRO A 212 23.44 -5.64 -10.77
C PRO A 212 22.50 -5.33 -11.96
N GLN A 213 21.62 -6.27 -12.35
CA GLN A 213 20.82 -6.12 -13.57
C GLN A 213 19.83 -4.94 -13.52
N ASP A 214 19.14 -4.74 -12.40
CA ASP A 214 18.06 -3.76 -12.25
C ASP A 214 18.49 -2.51 -11.46
N ALA A 215 19.59 -2.60 -10.72
CA ALA A 215 20.01 -1.59 -9.75
C ALA A 215 21.54 -1.50 -9.64
N VAL A 216 22.02 -0.31 -9.28
CA VAL A 216 23.45 -0.01 -9.14
C VAL A 216 23.94 0.03 -7.69
N ASP A 217 23.02 0.12 -6.73
CA ASP A 217 23.30 0.19 -5.30
C ASP A 217 22.14 -0.42 -4.48
N PRO A 218 22.30 -0.65 -3.16
CA PRO A 218 21.28 -1.24 -2.31
C PRO A 218 19.97 -0.43 -2.26
N ALA A 219 20.05 0.90 -2.28
CA ALA A 219 18.88 1.76 -2.15
C ALA A 219 18.05 1.73 -3.44
N ASP A 220 18.69 1.73 -4.61
CA ASP A 220 18.02 1.56 -5.89
C ASP A 220 17.40 0.16 -6.03
N LEU A 221 18.07 -0.89 -5.53
CA LEU A 221 17.54 -2.26 -5.53
C LEU A 221 16.26 -2.37 -4.71
N ILE A 222 16.26 -1.80 -3.50
CA ILE A 222 15.07 -1.74 -2.64
C ILE A 222 13.96 -0.94 -3.33
N SER A 223 14.29 0.22 -3.90
CA SER A 223 13.34 1.07 -4.62
C SER A 223 12.69 0.36 -5.81
N LYS A 224 13.45 -0.42 -6.60
CA LYS A 224 12.91 -1.21 -7.72
C LYS A 224 11.98 -2.32 -7.26
N ALA A 225 12.37 -3.05 -6.21
CA ALA A 225 11.52 -4.11 -5.66
C ALA A 225 10.25 -3.54 -5.02
N ASP A 226 10.33 -2.40 -4.33
CA ASP A 226 9.16 -1.70 -3.78
C ASP A 226 8.18 -1.24 -4.88
N LEU A 227 8.70 -0.69 -5.98
CA LEU A 227 7.88 -0.33 -7.14
C LEU A 227 7.17 -1.56 -7.75
N ALA A 228 7.87 -2.69 -7.84
CA ALA A 228 7.30 -3.95 -8.32
C ALA A 228 6.24 -4.49 -7.35
N LEU A 229 6.51 -4.44 -6.04
CA LEU A 229 5.57 -4.81 -4.97
C LEU A 229 4.29 -3.98 -5.05
N TYR A 230 4.42 -2.67 -5.21
CA TYR A 230 3.30 -1.76 -5.37
C TYR A 230 2.43 -2.11 -6.60
N LYS A 231 3.06 -2.42 -7.74
CA LYS A 231 2.35 -2.87 -8.95
C LYS A 231 1.61 -4.20 -8.71
N GLY A 232 2.18 -5.11 -7.92
CA GLY A 232 1.53 -6.34 -7.47
C GLY A 232 0.31 -6.09 -6.59
N LYS A 233 0.43 -5.19 -5.60
CA LYS A 233 -0.70 -4.81 -4.74
C LYS A 233 -1.86 -4.20 -5.52
N LYS A 234 -1.56 -3.41 -6.57
CA LYS A 234 -2.59 -2.85 -7.46
C LYS A 234 -3.29 -3.87 -8.34
N SER A 235 -2.56 -4.88 -8.79
CA SER A 235 -3.08 -5.87 -9.75
C SER A 235 -3.92 -6.97 -9.08
N GLY A 236 -4.37 -6.77 -7.84
CA GLY A 236 -5.20 -7.72 -7.10
C GLY A 236 -4.59 -8.26 -5.80
N ARG A 237 -3.36 -7.84 -5.43
CA ARG A 237 -2.56 -8.45 -4.34
C ARG A 237 -2.29 -9.93 -4.61
N HIS A 238 -1.72 -10.65 -3.65
CA HIS A 238 -1.40 -12.08 -3.80
C HIS A 238 -0.59 -12.37 -5.08
N ALA A 239 0.44 -11.56 -5.34
CA ALA A 239 1.18 -11.63 -6.59
C ALA A 239 2.68 -11.48 -6.38
N VAL A 240 3.45 -12.11 -7.27
CA VAL A 240 4.89 -11.93 -7.37
C VAL A 240 5.18 -11.16 -8.65
N VAL A 241 5.69 -9.95 -8.49
CA VAL A 241 5.99 -9.05 -9.59
C VAL A 241 7.49 -8.77 -9.60
N CYS A 242 8.17 -9.17 -10.67
CA CYS A 242 9.55 -8.78 -10.89
C CYS A 242 9.61 -7.40 -11.52
N PHE A 243 10.54 -6.58 -11.06
CA PHE A 243 10.80 -5.25 -11.61
C PHE A 243 11.05 -5.34 -13.11
N ASP A 244 10.42 -4.42 -13.83
CA ASP A 244 10.60 -4.20 -15.25
C ASP A 244 10.81 -2.71 -15.49
N HIS A 245 11.62 -2.36 -16.49
CA HIS A 245 11.96 -0.97 -16.78
C HIS A 245 10.72 -0.13 -17.15
N ASP A 246 9.70 -0.75 -17.75
CA ASP A 246 8.44 -0.08 -18.09
C ASP A 246 7.70 0.45 -16.85
N MET A 247 7.91 -0.16 -15.67
CA MET A 247 7.30 0.30 -14.42
C MET A 247 7.77 1.71 -14.02
N LEU A 248 9.00 2.10 -14.39
CA LEU A 248 9.49 3.47 -14.17
C LEU A 248 8.80 4.47 -15.11
N GLY A 249 8.43 4.03 -16.32
CA GLY A 249 7.61 4.80 -17.25
C GLY A 249 6.21 5.05 -16.67
N ASP A 250 5.55 3.98 -16.23
CA ASP A 250 4.22 4.01 -15.62
C ASP A 250 4.17 4.98 -14.42
N GLU A 251 5.12 4.86 -13.49
CA GLU A 251 5.15 5.71 -12.28
C GLU A 251 5.45 7.18 -12.60
N ARG A 252 6.34 7.47 -13.56
CA ARG A 252 6.58 8.84 -14.04
C ARG A 252 5.34 9.41 -14.70
N HIS A 253 4.65 8.62 -15.52
CA HIS A 253 3.40 9.05 -16.15
C HIS A 253 2.32 9.32 -15.10
N ARG A 254 2.20 8.45 -14.09
CA ARG A 254 1.25 8.62 -12.99
C ARG A 254 1.46 9.93 -12.24
N ARG A 255 2.71 10.20 -11.80
CA ARG A 255 3.06 11.46 -11.11
C ARG A 255 2.84 12.68 -11.98
N PHE A 256 3.12 12.58 -13.28
CA PHE A 256 2.81 13.63 -14.24
C PHE A 256 1.30 13.90 -14.27
N VAL A 257 0.48 12.87 -14.49
CA VAL A 257 -0.99 13.02 -14.56
C VAL A 257 -1.55 13.58 -13.26
N GLU A 258 -1.11 13.09 -12.10
CA GLU A 258 -1.54 13.58 -10.80
C GLU A 258 -1.23 15.08 -10.60
N ARG A 259 0.00 15.51 -10.94
CA ARG A 259 0.41 16.91 -10.86
C ARG A 259 -0.38 17.79 -11.82
N GLU A 260 -0.49 17.39 -13.09
CA GLU A 260 -1.18 18.18 -14.10
C GLU A 260 -2.69 18.22 -13.83
N LEU A 261 -3.31 17.15 -13.32
CA LEU A 261 -4.73 17.13 -12.98
C LEU A 261 -5.03 18.12 -11.84
N ARG A 262 -4.14 18.18 -10.84
CA ARG A 262 -4.22 19.19 -9.77
C ARG A 262 -4.17 20.61 -10.33
N ALA A 263 -3.32 20.86 -11.33
CA ALA A 263 -3.25 22.15 -12.00
C ALA A 263 -4.50 22.44 -12.85
N ALA A 264 -4.99 21.44 -13.60
CA ALA A 264 -6.17 21.55 -14.44
C ALA A 264 -7.45 21.90 -13.65
N LEU A 265 -7.59 21.34 -12.44
CA LEU A 265 -8.68 21.68 -11.50
C LEU A 265 -8.64 23.14 -11.02
N LEU A 266 -7.46 23.77 -11.00
CA LEU A 266 -7.28 25.17 -10.59
C LEU A 266 -7.37 26.15 -11.78
N MET A 267 -7.05 25.68 -12.98
CA MET A 267 -6.95 26.49 -14.20
C MET A 267 -8.16 26.32 -15.14
N ASP A 268 -9.23 25.63 -14.72
CA ASP A 268 -10.43 25.34 -15.50
C ASP A 268 -10.14 24.69 -16.88
N GLU A 269 -9.17 23.78 -16.93
CA GLU A 269 -8.81 23.03 -18.15
C GLU A 269 -9.65 21.76 -18.37
N LEU A 270 -10.57 21.51 -17.46
CA LEU A 270 -11.56 20.44 -17.57
C LEU A 270 -12.82 20.97 -18.27
N GLU A 271 -13.47 20.10 -19.02
CA GLU A 271 -14.75 20.39 -19.66
C GLU A 271 -15.70 19.20 -19.48
N LEU A 272 -17.02 19.47 -19.47
CA LEU A 272 -18.03 18.42 -19.49
C LEU A 272 -18.57 18.27 -20.90
N HIS A 273 -18.60 17.03 -21.38
CA HIS A 273 -19.36 16.64 -22.56
C HIS A 273 -20.63 15.94 -22.08
N TYR A 274 -21.72 16.15 -22.79
CA TYR A 274 -23.01 15.57 -22.43
C TYR A 274 -23.45 14.59 -23.51
N GLN A 275 -23.78 13.37 -23.12
CA GLN A 275 -24.35 12.39 -24.01
C GLN A 275 -25.85 12.24 -23.75
N PRO A 276 -26.73 12.36 -24.76
CA PRO A 276 -28.16 12.23 -24.55
C PRO A 276 -28.57 10.78 -24.27
N VAL A 277 -29.49 10.62 -23.33
CA VAL A 277 -30.21 9.37 -23.04
C VAL A 277 -31.65 9.55 -23.51
N PHE A 278 -32.09 8.68 -24.41
CA PHE A 278 -33.41 8.74 -25.02
C PHE A 278 -34.40 7.83 -24.31
N ALA A 279 -35.65 8.27 -24.19
CA ALA A 279 -36.76 7.44 -23.77
C ALA A 279 -37.27 6.53 -24.90
N ALA A 280 -38.22 5.65 -24.60
CA ALA A 280 -38.85 4.75 -25.57
C ALA A 280 -39.53 5.47 -26.74
N ASP A 281 -40.04 6.67 -26.52
CA ASP A 281 -40.65 7.54 -27.54
C ASP A 281 -39.62 8.38 -28.32
N MET A 282 -38.32 8.18 -28.07
CA MET A 282 -37.22 8.96 -28.63
C MET A 282 -37.20 10.44 -28.23
N SER A 283 -37.92 10.83 -27.18
CA SER A 283 -37.65 12.09 -26.49
C SER A 283 -36.36 11.97 -25.66
N ILE A 284 -35.69 13.10 -25.44
CA ILE A 284 -34.54 13.16 -24.54
C ILE A 284 -35.04 13.07 -23.10
N ARG A 285 -34.60 12.03 -22.38
CA ARG A 285 -34.93 11.81 -20.96
C ARG A 285 -33.95 12.49 -20.01
N SER A 286 -32.66 12.32 -20.28
CA SER A 286 -31.58 12.84 -19.46
C SER A 286 -30.32 12.97 -20.30
N HIS A 287 -29.25 13.48 -19.71
CA HIS A 287 -27.92 13.40 -20.30
C HIS A 287 -26.92 12.87 -19.30
N GLU A 288 -25.93 12.12 -19.77
CA GLU A 288 -24.78 11.74 -18.96
C GLU A 288 -23.68 12.80 -19.10
N ALA A 289 -23.20 13.33 -17.97
CA ALA A 289 -22.07 14.23 -17.90
C ALA A 289 -20.76 13.44 -17.87
N LEU A 290 -19.98 13.60 -18.93
CA LEU A 290 -18.74 12.91 -19.16
C LEU A 290 -17.58 13.90 -19.11
N VAL A 291 -16.76 13.79 -18.07
CA VAL A 291 -15.59 14.65 -17.90
C VAL A 291 -14.59 14.46 -19.05
N ARG A 292 -13.98 15.55 -19.47
CA ARG A 292 -12.96 15.61 -20.50
C ARG A 292 -11.86 16.54 -20.04
N TRP A 293 -10.63 16.16 -20.33
CA TRP A 293 -9.48 16.98 -20.00
C TRP A 293 -8.75 17.40 -21.26
N ARG A 294 -8.79 18.70 -21.54
CA ARG A 294 -8.12 19.32 -22.67
C ARG A 294 -6.81 19.95 -22.21
N HIS A 295 -5.75 19.17 -22.26
CA HIS A 295 -4.42 19.64 -21.90
C HIS A 295 -3.79 20.44 -23.05
N GLN A 296 -3.20 21.61 -22.74
CA GLN A 296 -2.64 22.54 -23.75
C GLN A 296 -1.64 21.88 -24.72
N VAL A 297 -0.68 21.13 -24.17
CA VAL A 297 0.38 20.47 -24.98
C VAL A 297 -0.04 19.08 -25.49
N ARG A 298 -0.70 18.26 -24.66
CA ARG A 298 -1.01 16.85 -24.98
C ARG A 298 -2.35 16.63 -25.67
N GLY A 299 -3.14 17.68 -25.85
CA GLY A 299 -4.49 17.57 -26.40
C GLY A 299 -5.44 16.89 -25.40
N MET A 300 -6.35 16.06 -25.92
CA MET A 300 -7.36 15.39 -25.10
C MET A 300 -6.75 14.21 -24.34
N ILE A 301 -6.73 14.31 -23.00
CA ILE A 301 -6.36 13.21 -22.11
C ILE A 301 -7.63 12.43 -21.78
N SER A 302 -7.60 11.11 -22.01
CA SER A 302 -8.75 10.24 -21.78
C SER A 302 -9.07 10.11 -20.30
N PRO A 303 -10.37 10.11 -19.88
CA PRO A 303 -10.78 9.79 -18.51
C PRO A 303 -10.19 8.47 -17.98
N ALA A 304 -10.04 7.46 -18.85
CA ALA A 304 -9.42 6.19 -18.48
C ALA A 304 -7.96 6.32 -18.01
N GLN A 305 -7.26 7.41 -18.33
CA GLN A 305 -5.89 7.66 -17.90
C GLN A 305 -5.81 8.42 -16.57
N PHE A 306 -6.74 9.34 -16.29
CA PHE A 306 -6.63 10.22 -15.12
C PHE A 306 -7.62 9.93 -14.00
N VAL A 307 -8.79 9.35 -14.28
CA VAL A 307 -9.78 9.02 -13.25
C VAL A 307 -9.23 7.96 -12.28
N PRO A 308 -8.63 6.84 -12.72
CA PRO A 308 -8.04 5.88 -11.79
C PRO A 308 -6.95 6.48 -10.89
N ILE A 309 -6.15 7.42 -11.43
CA ILE A 309 -5.11 8.13 -10.67
C ILE A 309 -5.75 9.10 -9.66
N ALA A 310 -6.85 9.75 -10.03
CA ALA A 310 -7.61 10.59 -9.11
C ALA A 310 -8.17 9.76 -7.95
N GLU A 311 -8.74 8.58 -8.23
CA GLU A 311 -9.33 7.67 -7.23
C GLU A 311 -8.34 7.17 -6.18
N GLU A 312 -7.06 7.07 -6.55
CA GLU A 312 -5.97 6.69 -5.66
C GLU A 312 -5.41 7.86 -4.83
N SER A 313 -5.85 9.09 -5.10
CA SER A 313 -5.38 10.31 -4.45
C SER A 313 -6.54 11.12 -3.85
N ASP A 314 -6.23 12.26 -3.23
CA ASP A 314 -7.23 13.22 -2.75
C ASP A 314 -7.91 14.00 -3.89
N LEU A 315 -7.50 13.76 -5.15
CA LEU A 315 -8.00 14.47 -6.31
C LEU A 315 -9.38 14.01 -6.74
N ILE A 316 -9.81 12.78 -6.42
CA ILE A 316 -11.14 12.31 -6.82
C ILE A 316 -12.27 13.12 -6.20
N ASP A 317 -12.13 13.52 -4.94
CA ASP A 317 -13.11 14.40 -4.29
C ASP A 317 -13.19 15.77 -4.97
N LYS A 318 -12.03 16.36 -5.25
CA LYS A 318 -11.93 17.67 -5.93
C LYS A 318 -12.49 17.60 -7.35
N LEU A 319 -12.20 16.52 -8.06
CA LEU A 319 -12.72 16.26 -9.40
C LEU A 319 -14.24 16.10 -9.38
N GLY A 320 -14.77 15.29 -8.46
CA GLY A 320 -16.21 15.09 -8.31
C GLY A 320 -16.94 16.37 -7.93
N ASP A 321 -16.41 17.15 -6.99
CA ASP A 321 -16.98 18.46 -6.62
C ASP A 321 -16.97 19.43 -7.81
N TRP A 322 -15.89 19.45 -8.61
CA TRP A 322 -15.82 20.25 -9.83
C TRP A 322 -16.86 19.81 -10.87
N VAL A 323 -16.97 18.49 -11.12
CA VAL A 323 -17.95 17.91 -12.06
C VAL A 323 -19.38 18.25 -11.63
N LEU A 324 -19.71 18.09 -10.35
CA LEU A 324 -21.05 18.37 -9.84
C LEU A 324 -21.40 19.86 -9.98
N ARG A 325 -20.50 20.76 -9.57
CA ARG A 325 -20.71 22.20 -9.70
C ARG A 325 -20.90 22.61 -11.16
N ARG A 326 -20.08 22.06 -12.06
CA ARG A 326 -20.19 22.34 -13.49
C ARG A 326 -21.50 21.80 -14.07
N ALA A 327 -21.87 20.57 -13.74
CA ALA A 327 -23.14 19.97 -14.16
C ALA A 327 -24.35 20.80 -13.69
N CYS A 328 -24.33 21.26 -12.44
CA CYS A 328 -25.37 22.14 -11.89
C CYS A 328 -25.45 23.48 -12.62
N ALA A 329 -24.29 24.11 -12.91
CA ALA A 329 -24.22 25.38 -13.62
C ALA A 329 -24.69 25.28 -15.08
N ASP A 330 -24.53 24.11 -15.69
CA ASP A 330 -24.88 23.85 -17.08
C ASP A 330 -26.37 23.49 -17.27
N LEU A 331 -27.11 23.12 -16.21
CA LEU A 331 -28.53 22.74 -16.27
C LEU A 331 -29.47 23.79 -16.92
N PRO A 332 -29.36 25.11 -16.65
CA PRO A 332 -30.23 26.10 -17.28
C PRO A 332 -30.10 26.13 -18.81
N ALA A 333 -28.87 26.01 -19.33
CA ALA A 333 -28.62 25.94 -20.78
C ALA A 333 -29.22 24.67 -21.42
N ARG A 334 -29.52 23.66 -20.59
CA ARG A 334 -30.11 22.38 -20.97
C ARG A 334 -31.61 22.31 -20.73
N GLN A 335 -32.27 23.46 -20.53
CA GLN A 335 -33.71 23.58 -20.30
C GLN A 335 -34.19 22.75 -19.09
N GLY A 336 -33.31 22.51 -18.11
CA GLY A 336 -33.64 21.68 -16.94
C GLY A 336 -33.83 20.19 -17.25
N VAL A 337 -33.31 19.67 -18.36
CA VAL A 337 -33.27 18.22 -18.59
C VAL A 337 -32.32 17.57 -17.57
N PRO A 338 -32.71 16.48 -16.87
CA PRO A 338 -31.88 15.84 -15.86
C PRO A 338 -30.50 15.43 -16.38
N VAL A 339 -29.49 15.52 -15.50
CA VAL A 339 -28.10 15.19 -15.78
C VAL A 339 -27.61 14.11 -14.84
N ALA A 340 -27.00 13.07 -15.39
CA ALA A 340 -26.34 12.02 -14.66
C ALA A 340 -24.85 12.33 -14.46
N VAL A 341 -24.36 12.13 -13.24
CA VAL A 341 -22.96 12.33 -12.86
C VAL A 341 -22.39 11.05 -12.27
N ASN A 342 -21.23 10.65 -12.77
CA ASN A 342 -20.50 9.48 -12.30
C ASN A 342 -19.87 9.77 -10.93
N VAL A 343 -20.06 8.85 -9.98
CA VAL A 343 -19.52 8.94 -8.61
C VAL A 343 -18.67 7.73 -8.30
N SER A 344 -17.40 7.98 -7.93
CA SER A 344 -16.46 6.93 -7.56
C SER A 344 -16.82 6.27 -6.23
N PRO A 345 -16.57 4.95 -6.06
CA PRO A 345 -16.61 4.29 -4.76
C PRO A 345 -15.70 4.94 -3.70
N ALA A 346 -14.60 5.59 -4.12
CA ALA A 346 -13.72 6.32 -3.21
C ALA A 346 -14.44 7.49 -2.54
N GLN A 347 -15.25 8.23 -3.29
CA GLN A 347 -15.99 9.38 -2.76
C GLN A 347 -17.08 8.96 -1.77
N LEU A 348 -17.80 7.87 -2.05
CA LEU A 348 -18.88 7.37 -1.19
C LEU A 348 -18.41 6.83 0.17
N ARG A 349 -17.10 6.52 0.30
CA ARG A 349 -16.50 6.09 1.57
C ARG A 349 -16.37 7.22 2.58
N HIS A 350 -16.48 8.49 2.15
CA HIS A 350 -16.47 9.65 3.03
C HIS A 350 -17.84 9.85 3.67
N ALA A 351 -17.90 9.84 5.00
CA ALA A 351 -19.17 9.93 5.73
C ALA A 351 -19.93 11.25 5.52
N ASP A 352 -19.24 12.31 5.10
CA ASP A 352 -19.76 13.63 4.80
C ASP A 352 -20.09 13.84 3.31
N PHE A 353 -19.98 12.80 2.46
CA PHE A 353 -20.19 12.94 1.01
C PHE A 353 -21.58 13.47 0.65
N ALA A 354 -22.64 12.89 1.21
CA ALA A 354 -24.01 13.34 0.92
C ALA A 354 -24.26 14.78 1.41
N GLU A 355 -23.65 15.18 2.53
CA GLU A 355 -23.72 16.54 3.06
C GLU A 355 -23.04 17.54 2.11
N ARG A 356 -21.83 17.23 1.65
CA ARG A 356 -21.10 18.02 0.65
C ARG A 356 -21.89 18.15 -0.65
N PHE A 357 -22.48 17.05 -1.14
CA PHE A 357 -23.31 17.04 -2.34
C PHE A 357 -24.51 17.97 -2.17
N ALA A 358 -25.22 17.88 -1.04
CA ALA A 358 -26.35 18.75 -0.72
C ALA A 358 -25.95 20.24 -0.66
N ALA A 359 -24.80 20.55 -0.07
CA ALA A 359 -24.28 21.91 0.02
C ALA A 359 -24.01 22.50 -1.38
N VAL A 360 -23.55 21.71 -2.34
CA VAL A 360 -23.39 22.16 -3.73
C VAL A 360 -24.74 22.48 -4.35
N LEU A 361 -25.72 21.58 -4.25
CA LEU A 361 -27.07 21.80 -4.80
C LEU A 361 -27.72 23.06 -4.21
N GLN A 362 -27.57 23.28 -2.90
CA GLN A 362 -28.07 24.49 -2.24
C GLN A 362 -27.37 25.75 -2.76
N ALA A 363 -26.05 25.72 -2.89
CA ALA A 363 -25.27 26.86 -3.38
C ALA A 363 -25.59 27.22 -4.83
N THR A 364 -25.92 26.24 -5.67
CA THR A 364 -26.29 26.45 -7.08
C THR A 364 -27.80 26.66 -7.29
N GLY A 365 -28.61 26.48 -6.26
CA GLY A 365 -30.08 26.54 -6.36
C GLY A 365 -30.67 25.44 -7.25
N THR A 366 -29.98 24.30 -7.35
CA THR A 366 -30.35 23.21 -8.26
C THR A 366 -31.37 22.29 -7.62
N ASP A 367 -32.45 21.99 -8.34
CA ASP A 367 -33.44 20.98 -7.92
C ASP A 367 -32.79 19.58 -7.92
N PRO A 368 -32.73 18.88 -6.77
CA PRO A 368 -32.11 17.55 -6.67
C PRO A 368 -32.67 16.53 -7.65
N ARG A 369 -33.94 16.68 -8.08
CA ARG A 369 -34.61 15.77 -9.02
C ARG A 369 -34.03 15.83 -10.43
N LEU A 370 -33.27 16.88 -10.74
CA LEU A 370 -32.55 17.04 -12.00
C LEU A 370 -31.20 16.34 -11.99
N LEU A 371 -30.78 15.74 -10.87
CA LEU A 371 -29.53 15.00 -10.79
C LEU A 371 -29.81 13.50 -10.69
N ILE A 372 -28.97 12.75 -11.39
CA ILE A 372 -28.86 11.30 -11.29
C ILE A 372 -27.42 11.00 -10.89
N VAL A 373 -27.22 10.19 -9.86
CA VAL A 373 -25.89 9.73 -9.45
C VAL A 373 -25.69 8.33 -10.00
N GLU A 374 -24.66 8.16 -10.82
CA GLU A 374 -24.27 6.87 -11.40
C GLU A 374 -23.14 6.27 -10.59
N ILE A 375 -23.31 5.00 -10.20
CA ILE A 375 -22.34 4.23 -9.43
C ILE A 375 -22.13 2.88 -10.08
N THR A 376 -20.89 2.37 -10.08
CA THR A 376 -20.61 1.06 -10.69
C THR A 376 -21.27 -0.09 -9.89
N GLU A 377 -21.52 -1.22 -10.55
CA GLU A 377 -22.12 -2.42 -9.93
C GLU A 377 -21.34 -2.95 -8.72
N THR A 378 -20.05 -2.61 -8.61
CA THR A 378 -19.19 -3.04 -7.49
C THR A 378 -19.49 -2.31 -6.18
N VAL A 379 -20.13 -1.13 -6.24
CA VAL A 379 -20.44 -0.35 -5.05
C VAL A 379 -21.43 -1.11 -4.17
N PRO A 380 -22.63 -1.53 -4.62
CA PRO A 380 -23.53 -2.33 -3.79
C PRO A 380 -22.93 -3.64 -3.26
N LEU A 381 -22.02 -4.27 -4.01
CA LEU A 381 -21.39 -5.54 -3.64
C LEU A 381 -20.41 -5.41 -2.47
N ASN A 382 -19.67 -4.31 -2.42
CA ASN A 382 -18.61 -4.07 -1.44
C ASN A 382 -18.96 -2.97 -0.42
N ALA A 383 -20.16 -2.37 -0.54
CA ALA A 383 -20.60 -1.26 0.29
C ALA A 383 -20.65 -1.67 1.76
N ARG A 384 -20.09 -0.81 2.60
CA ARG A 384 -20.26 -0.87 4.05
C ARG A 384 -21.43 0.03 4.45
N GLN A 385 -21.60 0.21 5.75
CA GLN A 385 -22.69 1.01 6.30
C GLN A 385 -22.60 2.49 5.87
N VAL A 386 -21.41 3.01 5.59
CA VAL A 386 -21.19 4.42 5.24
C VAL A 386 -21.68 4.72 3.83
N GLU A 387 -21.30 3.92 2.85
CA GLU A 387 -21.68 4.09 1.44
C GLU A 387 -23.20 3.98 1.29
N LEU A 388 -23.83 3.00 1.96
CA LEU A 388 -25.28 2.82 1.97
C LEU A 388 -26.00 4.02 2.62
N ALA A 389 -25.46 4.58 3.70
CA ALA A 389 -26.02 5.76 4.35
C ALA A 389 -25.95 7.00 3.45
N ASN A 390 -24.83 7.21 2.76
CA ASN A 390 -24.68 8.29 1.78
C ASN A 390 -25.69 8.19 0.64
N LEU A 391 -25.83 7.00 0.05
CA LEU A 391 -26.79 6.78 -1.05
C LEU A 391 -28.24 6.97 -0.58
N ALA A 392 -28.59 6.49 0.61
CA ALA A 392 -29.91 6.71 1.19
C ALA A 392 -30.18 8.21 1.45
N ALA A 393 -29.19 8.95 1.94
CA ALA A 393 -29.29 10.38 2.15
C ALA A 393 -29.49 11.15 0.84
N LEU A 394 -28.76 10.81 -0.23
CA LEU A 394 -28.96 11.41 -1.56
C LEU A 394 -30.38 11.17 -2.09
N ARG A 395 -30.90 9.94 -1.93
CA ARG A 395 -32.29 9.64 -2.33
C ARG A 395 -33.32 10.41 -1.50
N ALA A 396 -33.07 10.60 -0.21
CA ALA A 396 -33.94 11.42 0.64
C ALA A 396 -33.97 12.90 0.21
N LEU A 397 -32.90 13.39 -0.43
CA LEU A 397 -32.89 14.72 -1.05
C LEU A 397 -33.69 14.78 -2.37
N GLY A 398 -34.01 13.63 -2.97
CA GLY A 398 -34.70 13.53 -4.26
C GLY A 398 -33.78 13.26 -5.45
N VAL A 399 -32.49 12.99 -5.22
CA VAL A 399 -31.55 12.56 -6.27
C VAL A 399 -31.83 11.10 -6.65
N ARG A 400 -31.88 10.80 -7.95
CA ARG A 400 -32.04 9.41 -8.42
C ARG A 400 -30.69 8.70 -8.44
N ILE A 401 -30.69 7.40 -8.15
CA ILE A 401 -29.47 6.57 -8.20
C ILE A 401 -29.56 5.58 -9.36
N ALA A 402 -28.55 5.59 -10.22
CA ALA A 402 -28.36 4.64 -11.29
C ALA A 402 -27.21 3.69 -10.98
N ILE A 403 -27.40 2.40 -11.25
CA ILE A 403 -26.32 1.42 -11.25
C ILE A 403 -25.77 1.33 -12.68
N ASP A 404 -24.50 1.63 -12.82
CA ASP A 404 -23.75 1.61 -14.07
C ASP A 404 -22.94 0.32 -14.25
N ASP A 405 -22.55 0.02 -15.49
CA ASP A 405 -21.81 -1.18 -15.89
C ASP A 405 -22.48 -2.51 -15.45
N PHE A 406 -23.81 -2.56 -15.39
CA PHE A 406 -24.50 -3.74 -14.86
C PHE A 406 -24.22 -4.98 -15.72
N GLY A 407 -23.58 -5.97 -15.12
CA GLY A 407 -23.21 -7.25 -15.71
C GLY A 407 -21.79 -7.34 -16.26
N ALA A 408 -20.96 -6.31 -16.17
CA ALA A 408 -19.60 -6.33 -16.73
C ALA A 408 -18.66 -7.37 -16.07
N GLY A 409 -18.95 -7.84 -14.85
CA GLY A 409 -18.13 -8.90 -14.23
C GLY A 409 -18.70 -9.58 -12.99
N HIS A 410 -19.71 -8.99 -12.33
CA HIS A 410 -20.23 -9.49 -11.05
C HIS A 410 -21.76 -9.37 -10.93
N ALA A 411 -22.51 -9.71 -12.00
CA ALA A 411 -23.98 -9.73 -12.01
C ALA A 411 -24.57 -10.70 -10.97
N SER A 412 -24.58 -10.30 -9.70
CA SER A 412 -25.25 -11.00 -8.62
C SER A 412 -26.58 -10.32 -8.35
N LEU A 413 -27.68 -10.95 -8.76
CA LEU A 413 -29.04 -10.46 -8.48
C LEU A 413 -29.34 -10.32 -6.97
N GLN A 414 -28.46 -10.83 -6.11
CA GLN A 414 -28.61 -10.78 -4.66
C GLN A 414 -28.68 -9.36 -4.10
N TYR A 415 -27.93 -8.38 -4.65
CA TYR A 415 -27.94 -7.02 -4.11
C TYR A 415 -29.19 -6.21 -4.50
N LEU A 416 -29.92 -6.64 -5.54
CA LEU A 416 -31.21 -6.04 -5.91
C LEU A 416 -32.27 -6.19 -4.79
N ARG A 417 -32.07 -7.11 -3.84
CA ARG A 417 -33.00 -7.36 -2.72
C ARG A 417 -32.84 -6.41 -1.52
N GLY A 418 -31.74 -5.65 -1.44
CA GLY A 418 -31.42 -4.84 -0.26
C GLY A 418 -31.05 -3.39 -0.54
N PHE A 419 -30.62 -3.09 -1.77
CA PHE A 419 -30.29 -1.74 -2.20
C PHE A 419 -31.44 -1.15 -3.02
N ALA A 420 -31.82 0.09 -2.72
CA ALA A 420 -32.92 0.75 -3.40
C ALA A 420 -32.34 1.80 -4.36
N PHE A 421 -32.41 1.50 -5.65
CA PHE A 421 -31.94 2.31 -6.78
C PHE A 421 -33.10 2.54 -7.75
N ASP A 422 -32.93 3.50 -8.65
CA ASP A 422 -33.99 3.99 -9.54
C ASP A 422 -33.78 3.55 -10.99
N ILE A 423 -32.50 3.35 -11.39
CA ILE A 423 -32.12 3.05 -12.78
C ILE A 423 -31.06 1.94 -12.80
N ILE A 424 -31.16 1.01 -13.76
CA ILE A 424 -30.11 0.07 -14.15
C ILE A 424 -29.63 0.44 -15.55
N LYS A 425 -28.33 0.65 -15.71
CA LYS A 425 -27.68 0.81 -17.02
C LYS A 425 -27.00 -0.50 -17.43
N ILE A 426 -27.45 -1.08 -18.54
CA ILE A 426 -26.88 -2.31 -19.12
C ILE A 426 -25.60 -1.95 -19.84
N ASP A 427 -24.49 -2.60 -19.43
CA ASP A 427 -23.18 -2.37 -20.00
C ASP A 427 -23.12 -2.64 -21.52
N ARG A 428 -22.30 -1.84 -22.21
CA ARG A 428 -22.08 -1.93 -23.65
C ARG A 428 -21.56 -3.29 -24.13
N SER A 429 -20.91 -4.09 -23.28
CA SER A 429 -20.41 -5.41 -23.68
C SER A 429 -21.55 -6.36 -24.06
N TYR A 430 -22.70 -6.29 -23.38
CA TYR A 430 -23.90 -7.06 -23.76
C TYR A 430 -24.54 -6.51 -25.03
N VAL A 431 -24.64 -5.19 -25.13
CA VAL A 431 -25.29 -4.52 -26.27
C VAL A 431 -24.52 -4.76 -27.56
N SER A 432 -23.19 -4.70 -27.52
CA SER A 432 -22.34 -4.94 -28.68
C SER A 432 -22.49 -6.37 -29.25
N ASN A 433 -22.73 -7.36 -28.38
CA ASN A 433 -22.88 -8.76 -28.77
C ASN A 433 -24.31 -9.21 -29.08
N LEU A 434 -25.33 -8.35 -28.92
CA LEU A 434 -26.75 -8.71 -29.12
C LEU A 434 -27.07 -9.38 -30.45
N GLY A 435 -26.31 -9.08 -31.51
CA GLY A 435 -26.47 -9.67 -32.84
C GLY A 435 -25.90 -11.10 -32.96
N ALA A 436 -24.80 -11.39 -32.27
CA ALA A 436 -24.00 -12.60 -32.43
C ALA A 436 -24.19 -13.63 -31.32
N SER A 437 -24.48 -13.18 -30.10
CA SER A 437 -24.58 -14.02 -28.90
C SER A 437 -26.03 -14.14 -28.45
N ARG A 438 -26.59 -15.36 -28.56
CA ARG A 438 -27.92 -15.67 -28.02
C ARG A 438 -27.94 -15.53 -26.48
N ILE A 439 -26.81 -15.80 -25.82
CA ILE A 439 -26.69 -15.73 -24.36
C ILE A 439 -26.84 -14.28 -23.90
N ASP A 440 -26.15 -13.33 -24.55
CA ASP A 440 -26.22 -11.92 -24.16
C ASP A 440 -27.62 -11.35 -24.39
N GLY A 441 -28.30 -11.75 -25.48
CA GLY A 441 -29.70 -11.40 -25.69
C GLY A 441 -30.66 -11.96 -24.64
N MET A 442 -30.41 -13.17 -24.13
CA MET A 442 -31.18 -13.75 -23.02
C MET A 442 -30.93 -13.01 -21.70
N ILE A 443 -29.67 -12.66 -21.41
CA ILE A 443 -29.30 -11.91 -20.20
C ILE A 443 -29.98 -10.53 -20.20
N VAL A 444 -29.88 -9.78 -21.30
CA VAL A 444 -30.56 -8.48 -21.46
C VAL A 444 -32.06 -8.62 -21.24
N SER A 445 -32.70 -9.63 -21.84
CA SER A 445 -34.14 -9.88 -21.64
C SER A 445 -34.47 -10.18 -20.18
N ALA A 446 -33.68 -11.03 -19.51
CA ALA A 446 -33.87 -11.35 -18.10
C ALA A 446 -33.70 -10.12 -17.19
N ILE A 447 -32.73 -9.24 -17.47
CA ILE A 447 -32.55 -7.98 -16.74
C ILE A 447 -33.79 -7.09 -16.89
N CYS A 448 -34.30 -6.95 -18.12
CA CYS A 448 -35.54 -6.21 -18.37
C CYS A 448 -36.75 -6.83 -17.64
N ASP A 449 -36.88 -8.15 -17.63
CA ASP A 449 -37.96 -8.86 -16.94
C ASP A 449 -37.92 -8.63 -15.42
N ILE A 450 -36.73 -8.68 -14.83
CA ILE A 450 -36.50 -8.41 -13.40
C ILE A 450 -36.83 -6.95 -13.09
N ALA A 451 -36.31 -6.03 -13.91
CA ALA A 451 -36.54 -4.61 -13.72
C ALA A 451 -38.02 -4.24 -13.88
N ARG A 452 -38.80 -4.92 -14.72
CA ARG A 452 -40.28 -4.73 -14.78
C ARG A 452 -41.00 -5.17 -13.51
N SER A 453 -40.43 -6.11 -12.77
CA SER A 453 -40.97 -6.58 -11.49
C SER A 453 -40.56 -5.68 -10.32
N LEU A 454 -39.61 -4.77 -10.55
CA LEU A 454 -39.17 -3.75 -9.60
C LEU A 454 -39.64 -2.36 -10.11
N PRO A 455 -39.77 -1.33 -9.27
CA PRO A 455 -40.05 0.02 -9.73
C PRO A 455 -38.77 0.70 -10.26
N VAL A 456 -38.06 0.04 -11.19
CA VAL A 456 -36.73 0.42 -11.67
C VAL A 456 -36.74 0.61 -13.19
N GLU A 457 -36.13 1.69 -13.66
CA GLU A 457 -35.94 1.93 -15.09
C GLU A 457 -34.72 1.18 -15.64
N VAL A 458 -34.78 0.72 -16.89
CA VAL A 458 -33.63 0.12 -17.59
C VAL A 458 -33.19 1.00 -18.73
N VAL A 459 -31.91 1.35 -18.74
CA VAL A 459 -31.21 2.06 -19.81
C VAL A 459 -30.19 1.12 -20.43
N ALA A 460 -30.09 1.07 -21.75
CA ALA A 460 -29.06 0.30 -22.45
C ALA A 460 -28.01 1.22 -23.07
N GLU A 461 -26.73 0.88 -22.89
CA GLU A 461 -25.61 1.70 -23.32
C GLU A 461 -24.87 1.14 -24.54
N GLY A 462 -24.08 2.00 -25.18
CA GLY A 462 -23.21 1.58 -26.28
C GLY A 462 -23.97 1.15 -27.54
N ILE A 463 -25.16 1.72 -27.77
CA ILE A 463 -25.94 1.45 -28.99
C ILE A 463 -25.27 2.10 -30.20
N GLU A 464 -24.81 1.28 -31.14
CA GLU A 464 -24.12 1.71 -32.35
C GLU A 464 -24.89 1.37 -33.64
N THR A 465 -25.83 0.42 -33.60
CA THR A 465 -26.58 -0.03 -34.78
C THR A 465 -28.09 -0.02 -34.57
N GLN A 466 -28.83 0.18 -35.68
CA GLN A 466 -30.30 0.16 -35.67
C GLN A 466 -30.86 -1.22 -35.24
N GLU A 467 -30.12 -2.29 -35.52
CA GLU A 467 -30.48 -3.64 -35.10
C GLU A 467 -30.44 -3.79 -33.57
N GLN A 468 -29.37 -3.30 -32.92
CA GLN A 468 -29.25 -3.30 -31.46
C GLN A 468 -30.42 -2.56 -30.82
N LEU A 469 -30.72 -1.35 -31.29
CA LEU A 469 -31.84 -0.54 -30.80
C LEU A 469 -33.18 -1.28 -30.92
N THR A 470 -33.40 -1.97 -32.05
CA THR A 470 -34.63 -2.72 -32.30
C THR A 470 -34.77 -3.91 -31.34
N ARG A 471 -33.69 -4.68 -31.13
CA ARG A 471 -33.68 -5.82 -30.20
C ARG A 471 -33.87 -5.36 -28.75
N LEU A 472 -33.24 -4.26 -28.34
CA LEU A 472 -33.39 -3.70 -26.99
C LEU A 472 -34.82 -3.22 -26.72
N ARG A 473 -35.49 -2.60 -27.70
CA ARG A 473 -36.91 -2.26 -27.60
C ARG A 473 -37.79 -3.50 -27.44
N GLN A 474 -37.50 -4.57 -28.19
CA GLN A 474 -38.24 -5.84 -28.07
C GLN A 474 -38.03 -6.53 -26.73
N ALA A 475 -36.83 -6.42 -26.14
CA ALA A 475 -36.53 -6.93 -24.80
C ALA A 475 -37.25 -6.12 -23.69
N GLY A 476 -37.74 -4.92 -24.00
CA GLY A 476 -38.47 -4.05 -23.08
C GLY A 476 -37.60 -3.03 -22.35
N CYS A 477 -36.45 -2.64 -22.92
CA CYS A 477 -35.65 -1.53 -22.38
C CYS A 477 -36.45 -0.22 -22.43
N GLY A 478 -36.37 0.57 -21.35
CA GLY A 478 -37.08 1.83 -21.22
C GLY A 478 -36.29 3.05 -21.70
N GLY A 479 -34.95 2.97 -21.73
CA GLY A 479 -34.07 4.05 -22.15
C GLY A 479 -32.88 3.56 -22.97
N PHE A 480 -32.31 4.47 -23.77
CA PHE A 480 -31.35 4.14 -24.81
C PHE A 480 -30.25 5.20 -24.90
N GLN A 481 -28.99 4.77 -24.87
CA GLN A 481 -27.82 5.62 -25.00
C GLN A 481 -26.79 4.98 -25.93
N GLY A 482 -26.17 5.77 -26.80
CA GLY A 482 -25.13 5.27 -27.69
C GLY A 482 -24.82 6.18 -28.86
N TYR A 483 -23.74 5.89 -29.59
CA TYR A 483 -23.26 6.73 -30.69
C TYR A 483 -24.20 6.77 -31.89
N LEU A 484 -25.09 5.78 -32.04
CA LEU A 484 -26.16 5.84 -33.03
C LEU A 484 -27.12 7.02 -32.77
N LEU A 485 -27.37 7.31 -31.50
CA LEU A 485 -28.38 8.28 -31.05
C LEU A 485 -27.78 9.67 -30.79
N GLY A 486 -26.54 9.70 -30.31
CA GLY A 486 -25.81 10.93 -30.07
C GLY A 486 -24.45 10.65 -29.44
N ARG A 487 -23.42 11.32 -29.97
CA ARG A 487 -22.09 11.32 -29.34
C ARG A 487 -22.04 12.31 -28.18
N PRO A 488 -21.15 12.12 -27.19
CA PRO A 488 -20.87 13.14 -26.19
C PRO A 488 -20.45 14.45 -26.87
N GLN A 489 -21.10 15.55 -26.51
CA GLN A 489 -20.80 16.88 -27.06
C GLN A 489 -20.64 17.91 -25.95
N ALA A 490 -19.72 18.86 -26.13
CA ALA A 490 -19.61 20.01 -25.24
C ALA A 490 -20.84 20.91 -25.39
N LEU A 491 -21.22 21.60 -24.31
CA LEU A 491 -22.15 22.72 -24.46
C LEU A 491 -21.47 23.86 -25.20
N PRO A 492 -22.17 24.55 -26.12
CA PRO A 492 -21.64 25.75 -26.76
C PRO A 492 -21.26 26.76 -25.67
N ARG A 493 -20.00 27.21 -25.65
CA ARG A 493 -19.63 28.30 -24.74
C ARG A 493 -20.27 29.59 -25.24
N PRO A 494 -20.69 30.52 -24.36
CA PRO A 494 -21.27 31.79 -24.77
C PRO A 494 -20.41 32.60 -25.76
N ALA A 495 -19.09 32.38 -25.80
CA ALA A 495 -18.18 33.03 -26.75
C ALA A 495 -18.25 32.48 -28.18
N ASP A 496 -18.74 31.25 -28.39
CA ASP A 496 -18.82 30.61 -29.71
C ASP A 496 -20.16 30.91 -30.43
N ALA A 497 -21.10 31.59 -29.75
CA ALA A 497 -22.40 31.97 -30.31
C ALA A 497 -22.38 33.33 -31.06
N ALA A 498 -21.20 33.96 -31.20
CA ALA A 498 -21.01 35.26 -31.83
C ALA A 498 -20.04 35.25 -33.03
N ALA A 499 -19.82 34.09 -33.65
CA ALA A 499 -19.03 33.95 -34.88
C ALA A 499 -19.90 33.60 -36.09
#